data_AF-A0A7S1F4Q8-F1
#
_entry.id   AF-A0A7S1F4Q8-F1
#
_cell.length_a   1.000
_cell.length_b   1.000
_cell.length_c   1.000
_cell.angle_alpha   90.00
_cell.angle_beta   90.00
_cell.angle_gamma   90.00
#
_symmetry.space_group_name_H-M   'P 1'
#
loop_
_entity.id
_entity.type
_entity.pdbx_description
1 polymer ?
#
loop_
_entity_poly.entity_id
_entity_poly.type
_entity_poly.pdbx_seq_one_letter_code
_entity_poly.pdbx_strand_id
1 'polypeptide(L)'
;GRLELAESVRFVTNLCALFCTVLWANHLVGCAWYTIGTSHVEEPRWINQAIFPGSTFPTFQQASSNLQYWSALHWSLSQMSPGSPPMKPVNASEYMFNVGCLMSGLLLFGSVLSTMTATLIHYGKQRSERRRILKELDQFLSQRRIRS
;
A
#
# COMPACT_ATOMS: atom_id res chain seq x y z
N GLY A 1 28.41 -13.86 0.04
CA GLY A 1 29.38 -12.78 0.35
C GLY A 1 28.84 -11.41 -0.05
N ARG A 2 29.42 -10.74 -1.06
CA ARG A 2 28.99 -9.38 -1.47
C ARG A 2 27.83 -9.34 -2.49
N LEU A 3 27.77 -10.31 -3.39
CA LEU A 3 26.69 -10.41 -4.39
C LEU A 3 25.32 -10.68 -3.73
N GLU A 4 25.25 -11.55 -2.71
CA GLU A 4 23.99 -11.85 -1.97
C GLU A 4 23.46 -10.63 -1.23
N LEU A 5 24.39 -9.84 -0.67
CA LEU A 5 24.04 -8.60 0.02
C LEU A 5 23.46 -7.60 -0.97
N ALA A 6 24.11 -7.41 -2.13
CA ALA A 6 23.62 -6.50 -3.16
C ALA A 6 22.24 -6.89 -3.73
N GLU A 7 22.01 -8.19 -3.97
CA GLU A 7 20.72 -8.73 -4.42
C GLU A 7 19.62 -8.50 -3.38
N SER A 8 19.90 -8.83 -2.12
CA SER A 8 18.95 -8.65 -1.00
C SER A 8 18.63 -7.16 -0.77
N VAL A 9 19.65 -6.29 -0.83
CA VAL A 9 19.46 -4.84 -0.72
C VAL A 9 18.58 -4.33 -1.85
N ARG A 10 18.85 -4.70 -3.11
CA ARG A 10 18.02 -4.27 -4.24
C ARG A 10 16.56 -4.73 -4.11
N PHE A 11 16.34 -5.97 -3.66
CA PHE A 11 15.00 -6.49 -3.40
C PHE A 11 14.27 -5.66 -2.32
N VAL A 12 14.93 -5.42 -1.18
CA VAL A 12 14.36 -4.61 -0.09
C VAL A 12 14.10 -3.17 -0.52
N THR A 13 15.04 -2.55 -1.24
CA THR A 13 14.87 -1.18 -1.75
C THR A 13 13.67 -1.06 -2.68
N ASN A 14 13.49 -2.01 -3.61
CA ASN A 14 12.33 -2.00 -4.51
C ASN A 14 11.02 -2.16 -3.74
N LEU A 15 11.00 -3.03 -2.73
CA LEU A 15 9.81 -3.24 -1.90
C LEU A 15 9.48 -1.99 -1.07
N CYS A 16 10.48 -1.38 -0.43
CA CYS A 16 10.33 -0.13 0.31
C CYS A 16 9.85 1.01 -0.61
N ALA A 17 10.43 1.14 -1.80
CA ALA A 17 10.01 2.15 -2.77
C ALA A 17 8.55 1.96 -3.22
N LEU A 18 8.11 0.71 -3.44
CA LEU A 18 6.72 0.38 -3.74
C LEU A 18 5.79 0.80 -2.59
N PHE A 19 6.11 0.44 -1.35
CA PHE A 19 5.32 0.84 -0.17
C PHE A 19 5.27 2.37 -0.01
N CYS A 20 6.39 3.07 -0.14
CA CYS A 20 6.44 4.54 -0.06
C CYS A 20 5.59 5.18 -1.17
N THR A 21 5.63 4.64 -2.38
CA THR A 21 4.82 5.14 -3.51
C THR A 21 3.33 4.97 -3.22
N VAL A 22 2.91 3.81 -2.69
CA VAL A 22 1.52 3.56 -2.30
C VAL A 22 1.07 4.50 -1.19
N LEU A 23 1.88 4.69 -0.15
CA LEU A 23 1.57 5.61 0.95
C LEU A 23 1.45 7.05 0.47
N TRP A 24 2.36 7.49 -0.40
CA TRP A 24 2.33 8.84 -0.96
C TRP A 24 1.09 9.07 -1.84
N ALA A 25 0.74 8.12 -2.70
CA ALA A 25 -0.48 8.20 -3.49
C ALA A 25 -1.74 8.30 -2.60
N ASN A 26 -1.80 7.51 -1.52
CA ASN A 26 -2.91 7.58 -0.55
C ASN A 26 -2.94 8.89 0.24
N HIS A 27 -1.78 9.48 0.54
CA HIS A 27 -1.71 10.81 1.15
C HIS A 27 -2.35 11.86 0.23
N LEU A 28 -2.03 11.86 -1.07
CA LEU A 28 -2.61 12.79 -2.03
C LEU A 28 -4.13 12.60 -2.15
N VAL A 29 -4.60 11.36 -2.27
CA VAL A 29 -6.04 11.03 -2.36
C VAL A 29 -6.78 11.37 -1.06
N GLY A 30 -6.21 11.05 0.09
CA GLY A 30 -6.76 11.39 1.41
C GLY A 30 -6.82 12.90 1.64
N CYS A 31 -5.79 13.65 1.25
CA CYS A 31 -5.80 15.12 1.32
C CYS A 31 -6.85 15.71 0.36
N ALA A 32 -6.99 15.19 -0.86
CA ALA A 32 -8.04 15.61 -1.78
C ALA A 32 -9.44 15.35 -1.20
N TRP A 33 -9.65 14.18 -0.59
CA TRP A 33 -10.88 13.85 0.13
C TRP A 33 -11.18 14.81 1.28
N TYR A 34 -10.14 15.18 2.03
CA TYR A 34 -10.26 16.17 3.09
C TYR A 34 -10.65 17.55 2.57
N THR A 35 -10.03 18.01 1.49
CA THR A 35 -10.40 19.27 0.83
C THR A 35 -11.85 19.26 0.32
N ILE A 36 -12.32 18.14 -0.24
CA ILE A 36 -13.72 18.00 -0.66
C ILE A 36 -14.67 18.14 0.54
N GLY A 37 -14.37 17.47 1.65
CA GLY A 37 -15.21 17.50 2.85
C GLY A 37 -15.23 18.83 3.59
N THR A 38 -14.19 19.64 3.43
CA THR A 38 -14.06 20.97 4.08
C THR A 38 -14.47 22.13 3.17
N SER A 39 -14.81 21.84 1.91
CA SER A 39 -15.32 22.87 1.00
C SER A 39 -16.60 23.51 1.57
N HIS A 40 -16.61 24.83 1.67
CA HIS A 40 -17.76 25.59 2.18
C HIS A 40 -18.88 25.60 1.15
N VAL A 41 -19.74 24.58 1.24
CA VAL A 41 -20.97 24.43 0.46
C VAL A 41 -22.10 24.15 1.45
N GLU A 42 -23.31 24.63 1.17
CA GLU A 42 -24.48 24.46 2.05
C GLU A 42 -24.93 23.00 2.20
N GLU A 43 -24.40 22.09 1.38
CA GLU A 43 -24.69 20.66 1.42
C GLU A 43 -23.94 19.91 2.54
N PRO A 44 -24.58 18.94 3.21
CA PRO A 44 -23.89 18.04 4.14
C PRO A 44 -22.69 17.34 3.49
N ARG A 45 -21.59 17.24 4.24
CA ARG A 45 -20.32 16.63 3.85
C ARG A 45 -19.96 15.48 4.78
N TRP A 46 -18.99 14.66 4.38
CA TRP A 46 -18.53 13.54 5.21
C TRP A 46 -18.02 14.00 6.58
N ILE A 47 -17.48 15.21 6.65
CA ILE A 47 -16.92 15.78 7.88
C ILE A 47 -17.99 16.04 8.94
N ASN A 48 -19.26 16.17 8.54
CA ASN A 48 -20.39 16.38 9.44
C ASN A 48 -20.90 15.07 10.07
N GLN A 49 -20.39 13.90 9.65
CA GLN A 49 -20.77 12.63 10.24
C GLN A 49 -20.23 12.46 11.66
N ALA A 50 -20.99 11.71 12.47
CA ALA A 50 -20.52 11.24 13.76
C ALA A 50 -19.39 10.22 13.59
N ILE A 51 -18.37 10.31 14.44
CA ILE A 51 -17.15 9.49 14.33
C ILE A 51 -17.44 8.05 14.80
N PHE A 52 -17.89 7.90 16.04
CA PHE A 52 -18.42 6.65 16.59
C PHE A 52 -19.22 6.94 17.87
N PRO A 53 -20.16 6.07 18.27
CA PRO A 53 -20.90 6.24 19.52
C PRO A 53 -19.93 6.37 20.71
N GLY A 54 -20.06 7.44 21.48
CA GLY A 54 -19.22 7.71 22.66
C GLY A 54 -17.86 8.36 22.35
N SER A 55 -17.61 8.85 21.13
CA SER A 55 -16.41 9.63 20.82
C SER A 55 -16.38 10.96 21.60
N THR A 56 -15.17 11.40 21.97
CA THR A 56 -14.95 12.71 22.61
C THR A 56 -15.44 13.87 21.74
N PHE A 57 -15.37 13.70 20.42
CA PHE A 57 -15.83 14.68 19.44
C PHE A 57 -17.13 14.20 18.79
N PRO A 58 -18.19 15.04 18.69
CA PRO A 58 -19.47 14.63 18.12
C PRO A 58 -19.39 14.31 16.63
N THR A 59 -18.55 15.04 15.89
CA THR A 59 -18.39 14.93 14.43
C THR A 59 -16.92 15.02 14.04
N PHE A 60 -16.57 14.56 12.83
CA PHE A 60 -15.21 14.74 12.30
C PHE A 60 -14.83 16.22 12.19
N GLN A 61 -15.79 17.11 11.98
CA GLN A 61 -15.54 18.56 11.88
C GLN A 61 -14.98 19.15 13.17
N GLN A 62 -15.45 18.62 14.30
CA GLN A 62 -15.04 19.06 15.64
C GLN A 62 -13.83 18.28 16.17
N ALA A 63 -13.39 17.24 15.46
CA ALA A 63 -12.23 16.45 15.83
C ALA A 63 -10.92 17.23 15.73
N SER A 64 -9.88 16.73 16.42
CA SER A 64 -8.52 17.23 16.23
C SER A 64 -8.05 17.03 14.78
N SER A 65 -7.19 17.93 14.29
CA SER A 65 -6.66 17.85 12.92
C SER A 65 -5.92 16.53 12.65
N ASN A 66 -5.29 15.96 13.66
CA ASN A 66 -4.66 14.64 13.58
C ASN A 66 -5.70 13.55 13.30
N LEU A 67 -6.82 13.54 14.02
CA LEU A 67 -7.87 12.54 13.81
C LEU A 67 -8.50 12.71 12.42
N GLN A 68 -8.77 13.94 11.99
CA GLN A 68 -9.26 14.22 10.64
C GLN A 68 -8.31 13.69 9.56
N TYR A 69 -7.01 13.96 9.69
CA TYR A 69 -5.98 13.48 8.75
C TYR A 69 -5.93 11.95 8.70
N TRP A 70 -5.82 11.29 9.84
CA TRP A 70 -5.74 9.83 9.89
C TRP A 70 -7.02 9.16 9.39
N SER A 71 -8.19 9.75 9.67
CA SER A 71 -9.45 9.27 9.11
C SER A 71 -9.49 9.41 7.59
N ALA A 72 -9.10 10.56 7.04
CA ALA A 72 -9.03 10.79 5.59
C ALA A 72 -8.03 9.86 4.90
N LEU A 73 -6.86 9.65 5.49
CA LEU A 73 -5.87 8.70 4.99
C LEU A 73 -6.38 7.25 5.07
N HIS A 74 -7.04 6.87 6.17
CA HIS A 74 -7.63 5.55 6.32
C HIS A 74 -8.72 5.30 5.26
N TRP A 75 -9.59 6.29 5.02
CA TRP A 75 -10.57 6.21 3.93
C TRP A 75 -9.92 6.00 2.57
N SER A 76 -8.82 6.71 2.26
CA SER A 76 -8.08 6.51 1.00
C SER A 76 -7.54 5.09 0.89
N LEU A 77 -6.95 4.56 1.97
CA LEU A 77 -6.42 3.20 2.00
C LEU A 77 -7.52 2.15 1.78
N SER A 78 -8.72 2.38 2.33
CA SER A 78 -9.90 1.54 2.11
C SER A 78 -10.41 1.54 0.67
N GLN A 79 -9.92 2.43 -0.21
CA GLN A 79 -10.26 2.38 -1.64
C GLN A 79 -9.44 1.32 -2.39
N MET A 80 -8.26 0.96 -1.86
CA MET A 80 -7.37 -0.04 -2.47
C MET A 80 -7.66 -1.46 -1.98
N SER A 81 -8.14 -1.62 -0.74
CA SER A 81 -8.44 -2.92 -0.16
C SER A 81 -9.89 -2.99 0.29
N PRO A 82 -10.53 -4.18 0.27
CA PRO A 82 -11.86 -4.35 0.87
C PRO A 82 -11.75 -4.14 2.38
N GLY A 83 -11.94 -2.90 2.82
CA GLY A 83 -11.95 -2.46 4.20
C GLY A 83 -13.18 -1.61 4.47
N SER A 84 -13.56 -1.51 5.75
CA SER A 84 -14.66 -0.64 6.18
C SER A 84 -14.14 0.79 6.32
N PRO A 85 -14.52 1.72 5.43
CA PRO A 85 -14.07 3.09 5.55
C PRO A 85 -14.67 3.75 6.81
N PRO A 86 -13.93 4.64 7.48
CA PRO A 86 -14.38 5.28 8.71
C PRO A 86 -15.54 6.27 8.50
N MET A 87 -15.73 6.76 7.27
CA MET A 87 -16.83 7.62 6.87
C MET A 87 -17.27 7.29 5.43
N LYS A 88 -18.47 7.72 5.07
CA LYS A 88 -19.07 7.48 3.74
C LYS A 88 -19.32 8.80 3.00
N PRO A 89 -19.41 8.82 1.66
CA PRO A 89 -19.93 9.99 0.96
C PRO A 89 -21.40 10.26 1.36
N VAL A 90 -21.80 11.53 1.45
CA VAL A 90 -23.18 11.94 1.79
C VAL A 90 -23.86 12.83 0.74
N ASN A 91 -23.12 13.32 -0.24
CA ASN A 91 -23.64 14.10 -1.37
C ASN A 91 -23.13 13.57 -2.71
N ALA A 92 -23.73 14.04 -3.80
CA ALA A 92 -23.42 13.56 -5.15
C ALA A 92 -21.94 13.77 -5.54
N SER A 93 -21.35 14.92 -5.17
CA SER A 93 -19.95 15.22 -5.51
C SER A 93 -18.96 14.27 -4.80
N GLU A 94 -19.20 13.98 -3.53
CA GLU A 94 -18.43 13.01 -2.75
C GLU A 94 -18.61 11.59 -3.29
N TYR A 95 -19.83 11.22 -3.68
CA TYR A 95 -20.12 9.92 -4.28
C TYR A 95 -19.38 9.72 -5.60
N MET A 96 -19.39 10.72 -6.49
CA MET A 96 -18.68 10.65 -7.77
C MET A 96 -17.17 10.48 -7.57
N PHE A 97 -16.59 11.26 -6.65
CA PHE A 97 -15.17 11.14 -6.31
C PHE A 97 -14.86 9.75 -5.71
N ASN A 98 -15.67 9.29 -4.76
CA ASN A 98 -15.52 7.98 -4.12
C ASN A 98 -15.55 6.83 -5.14
N VAL A 99 -16.50 6.83 -6.08
CA VAL A 99 -16.57 5.80 -7.14
C VAL A 99 -15.34 5.82 -8.04
N GLY A 100 -14.86 7.02 -8.42
CA GLY A 100 -13.62 7.16 -9.19
C GLY A 100 -12.40 6.61 -8.46
N CYS A 101 -12.29 6.88 -7.16
CA CYS A 101 -11.22 6.35 -6.31
C CYS A 101 -11.34 4.84 -6.10
N LEU A 102 -12.55 4.27 -5.96
CA LEU A 102 -12.74 2.82 -5.86
C LEU A 102 -12.24 2.08 -7.11
N MET A 103 -12.61 2.58 -8.31
CA MET A 103 -12.15 1.99 -9.56
C MET A 103 -10.63 2.08 -9.70
N SER A 104 -10.07 3.25 -9.39
CA SER A 104 -8.61 3.47 -9.43
C SER A 104 -7.89 2.60 -8.40
N GLY A 105 -8.44 2.48 -7.20
CA GLY A 105 -7.90 1.69 -6.10
C GLY A 105 -7.86 0.19 -6.43
N LEU A 106 -8.91 -0.33 -7.08
CA LEU A 106 -8.94 -1.71 -7.57
C LEU A 106 -7.82 -2.00 -8.58
N LEU A 107 -7.64 -1.11 -9.57
CA LEU A 107 -6.59 -1.24 -10.58
C LEU A 107 -5.19 -1.13 -9.98
N LEU A 108 -4.99 -0.15 -9.08
CA LEU A 108 -3.72 0.06 -8.38
C LEU A 108 -3.38 -1.13 -7.48
N PHE A 109 -4.35 -1.66 -6.73
CA PHE A 109 -4.16 -2.82 -5.88
C PHE A 109 -3.74 -4.06 -6.68
N GLY A 110 -4.43 -4.34 -7.79
CA GLY A 110 -4.05 -5.43 -8.68
C GLY A 110 -2.63 -5.27 -9.24
N SER A 111 -2.26 -4.04 -9.63
CA SER A 111 -0.93 -3.72 -10.17
C SER A 111 0.18 -3.88 -9.12
N VAL A 112 -0.04 -3.38 -7.90
CA VAL A 112 0.90 -3.51 -6.77
C VAL A 112 1.08 -4.99 -6.40
N LEU A 113 -0.01 -5.74 -6.28
CA LEU A 113 0.03 -7.16 -5.95
C LEU A 113 0.78 -7.97 -7.01
N SER A 114 0.54 -7.68 -8.29
CA SER A 114 1.24 -8.32 -9.41
C SER A 114 2.74 -8.03 -9.38
N THR A 115 3.10 -6.75 -9.19
CA THR A 115 4.52 -6.32 -9.10
C THR A 115 5.23 -6.96 -7.91
N MET A 116 4.58 -7.02 -6.76
CA MET A 116 5.12 -7.66 -5.56
C MET A 116 5.33 -9.16 -5.77
N THR A 117 4.35 -9.84 -6.36
CA THR A 117 4.42 -11.28 -6.67
C THR A 117 5.55 -11.57 -7.66
N ALA A 118 5.66 -10.79 -8.74
CA ALA A 118 6.75 -10.93 -9.71
C ALA A 118 8.12 -10.73 -9.06
N THR A 119 8.24 -9.74 -8.18
CA THR A 119 9.49 -9.43 -7.46
C THR A 119 9.89 -10.58 -6.52
N LEU A 120 8.91 -11.18 -5.82
CA LEU A 120 9.13 -12.35 -4.95
C LEU A 120 9.55 -13.59 -5.74
N ILE A 121 8.87 -13.88 -6.86
CA ILE A 121 9.21 -15.01 -7.73
C ILE A 121 10.62 -14.84 -8.29
N HIS A 122 10.97 -13.63 -8.75
CA HIS A 122 12.30 -13.33 -9.28
C HIS A 122 13.40 -13.57 -8.24
N TYR A 123 13.19 -13.07 -7.01
CA TYR A 123 14.12 -13.27 -5.90
C TYR A 123 14.26 -14.76 -5.52
N GLY A 124 13.14 -15.51 -5.49
CA GLY A 124 13.14 -16.95 -5.23
C GLY A 124 13.89 -17.75 -6.29
N LYS A 125 13.69 -17.42 -7.58
CA LYS A 125 14.37 -18.06 -8.71
C LYS A 125 15.88 -17.85 -8.63
N GLN A 126 16.34 -16.60 -8.43
CA GLN A 126 17.77 -16.30 -8.28
C GLN A 126 18.41 -17.08 -7.13
N ARG A 127 17.73 -17.16 -5.98
CA ARG A 127 18.20 -17.93 -4.83
C ARG A 127 18.29 -19.43 -5.11
N SER A 128 17.33 -19.98 -5.86
CA SER A 128 17.31 -21.39 -6.24
C SER A 128 18.45 -21.73 -7.22
N GLU A 129 18.62 -20.96 -8.28
CA GLU A 129 19.71 -21.13 -9.26
C GLU A 129 21.08 -21.10 -8.59
N ARG A 130 21.28 -20.15 -7.68
CA ARG A 130 22.53 -20.05 -6.92
C ARG A 130 22.80 -21.28 -6.05
N ARG A 131 21.78 -21.80 -5.36
CA ARG A 131 21.89 -23.05 -4.57
C ARG A 131 22.22 -24.24 -5.47
N ARG A 132 21.67 -24.28 -6.68
CA ARG A 132 21.95 -25.33 -7.67
C ARG A 132 23.41 -25.28 -8.12
N ILE A 133 23.90 -24.10 -8.52
CA ILE A 133 25.30 -23.90 -8.94
C ILE A 133 26.29 -24.32 -7.83
N LEU A 134 26.03 -23.93 -6.57
CA LEU A 134 26.88 -24.32 -5.45
C LEU A 134 26.89 -25.83 -5.22
N LYS A 135 25.74 -26.50 -5.34
CA LYS A 135 25.66 -27.97 -5.23
C LYS A 135 26.41 -28.67 -6.36
N GLU A 136 26.28 -28.18 -7.59
CA GLU A 136 26.99 -28.74 -8.75
C GLU A 136 28.51 -28.59 -8.57
N LEU A 137 28.99 -27.42 -8.12
CA LEU A 137 30.41 -27.20 -7.82
C LEU A 137 30.93 -28.14 -6.72
N ASP A 138 30.19 -28.32 -5.63
CA ASP A 138 30.55 -29.23 -4.55
C ASP A 138 30.65 -30.69 -5.04
N GLN A 139 29.72 -31.11 -5.91
CA GLN A 139 29.77 -32.42 -6.56
C GLN A 139 30.98 -32.57 -7.48
N PHE A 140 31.32 -31.56 -8.28
CA PHE A 140 32.52 -31.60 -9.14
C PHE A 140 33.83 -31.68 -8.34
N LEU A 141 33.94 -30.91 -7.26
CA LEU A 141 35.13 -30.90 -6.40
C LEU A 141 35.29 -32.22 -5.64
N SER A 142 34.20 -32.77 -5.09
CA SER A 142 34.22 -34.07 -4.41
C SER A 142 34.60 -35.21 -5.37
N GLN A 143 34.06 -35.23 -6.60
CA GLN A 143 34.42 -36.25 -7.61
C GLN A 143 35.90 -36.18 -8.02
N ARG A 144 36.49 -34.98 -8.17
CA ARG A 144 37.91 -34.84 -8.52
C ARG A 144 38.86 -35.13 -7.36
N ARG A 145 38.46 -34.85 -6.12
CA ARG A 145 39.26 -35.13 -4.91
C ARG A 145 39.43 -36.62 -4.60
N ILE A 146 38.52 -37.48 -5.08
CA ILE A 146 38.58 -38.94 -4.87
C ILE A 146 39.50 -39.64 -5.91
N ARG A 147 39.98 -38.92 -6.93
CA ARG A 147 40.72 -39.50 -8.07
C ARG A 147 42.23 -39.22 -8.08
N SER A 148 42.81 -38.72 -6.99
CA SER A 148 44.27 -38.58 -6.77
C SER A 148 44.71 -39.46 -5.61
#